data_AF-A0A1V2GGU8-F1
#
_entry.id   AF-A0A1V2GGU8-F1
#
_cell.length_a   1.000
_cell.length_b   1.000
_cell.length_c   1.000
_cell.angle_alpha   90.00
_cell.angle_beta   90.00
_cell.angle_gamma   90.00
#
_symmetry.space_group_name_H-M   'P 1'
#
loop_
_entity.id
_entity.type
_entity.pdbx_description
1 polymer ?
#
loop_
_entity_poly.entity_id
_entity_poly.type
_entity_poly.pdbx_seq_one_letter_code
_entity_poly.pdbx_strand_id
1 'polypeptide(L)'
;MTKFWVSLISAIVAFSYYLILWLQPSMLSEQASIFGVLVAFFGLHISLKRFINRHTLHVFLLAVSAGLFTFYRSFADGSVFLFILIGLHGVAALLVLMTIPVGSERT
;
A
#
# COMPACT_ATOMS: atom_id res chain seq x y z
N MET A 1 -9.46 8.15 17.06
CA MET A 1 -10.33 7.51 16.04
C MET A 1 -10.05 7.99 14.62
N THR A 2 -10.08 9.29 14.31
CA THR A 2 -9.89 9.81 12.93
C THR A 2 -8.59 9.35 12.25
N LYS A 3 -7.45 9.40 12.96
CA LYS A 3 -6.15 8.93 12.44
C LYS A 3 -6.12 7.43 12.10
N PHE A 4 -6.95 6.62 12.76
CA PHE A 4 -7.08 5.19 12.44
C PHE A 4 -7.85 5.02 11.13
N TRP A 5 -9.03 5.62 11.02
CA TRP A 5 -9.86 5.51 9.81
C TRP A 5 -9.16 6.02 8.56
N VAL A 6 -8.45 7.15 8.64
CA VAL A 6 -7.65 7.67 7.53
C VAL A 6 -6.58 6.66 7.11
N SER A 7 -5.83 6.11 8.08
CA SER A 7 -4.79 5.11 7.80
C SER A 7 -5.36 3.81 7.23
N LEU A 8 -6.53 3.37 7.71
CA LEU A 8 -7.20 2.15 7.25
C LEU A 8 -7.72 2.30 5.82
N ILE A 9 -8.42 3.40 5.53
CA ILE A 9 -8.92 3.69 4.18
C ILE A 9 -7.75 3.81 3.21
N SER A 10 -6.69 4.55 3.59
CA SER A 10 -5.47 4.66 2.79
C SER A 10 -4.83 3.30 2.49
N ALA A 11 -4.74 2.42 3.49
CA ALA A 11 -4.18 1.07 3.31
C ALA A 11 -5.03 0.21 2.38
N ILE A 12 -6.36 0.23 2.56
CA ILE A 12 -7.31 -0.52 1.74
C ILE A 12 -7.27 -0.02 0.29
N VAL A 13 -7.29 1.29 0.06
CA VAL A 13 -7.22 1.87 -1.29
C VAL A 13 -5.91 1.47 -1.99
N ALA A 14 -4.78 1.57 -1.28
CA ALA A 14 -3.48 1.20 -1.83
C ALA A 14 -3.41 -0.30 -2.18
N PHE A 15 -3.93 -1.17 -1.30
CA PHE A 15 -3.98 -2.61 -1.55
C PHE A 15 -4.92 -2.98 -2.70
N SER A 16 -6.12 -2.39 -2.73
CA SER A 16 -7.11 -2.62 -3.78
C SER A 16 -6.59 -2.24 -5.16
N TYR A 17 -5.78 -1.19 -5.29
CA TYR A 17 -5.15 -0.82 -6.55
C TYR A 17 -4.31 -1.97 -7.15
N TYR A 18 -3.44 -2.59 -6.35
CA TYR A 18 -2.61 -3.70 -6.83
C TYR A 18 -3.41 -4.99 -7.06
N LEU A 19 -4.49 -5.22 -6.29
CA LEU A 19 -5.42 -6.30 -6.56
C LEU A 19 -6.15 -6.13 -7.89
N ILE A 20 -6.60 -4.91 -8.21
CA ILE A 20 -7.26 -4.61 -9.49
C ILE A 20 -6.28 -4.82 -10.65
N LEU A 21 -5.04 -4.34 -10.51
CA LEU A 21 -3.98 -4.57 -11.50
C LEU A 21 -3.74 -6.06 -11.78
N TRP A 22 -3.88 -6.91 -10.76
CA TRP A 22 -3.71 -8.35 -10.91
C TRP A 22 -4.94 -9.04 -11.50
N LEU A 23 -6.15 -8.73 -10.99
CA LEU A 23 -7.38 -9.41 -11.37
C LEU A 23 -7.87 -8.99 -12.76
N GLN A 24 -7.87 -7.67 -13.02
CA GLN A 24 -8.42 -7.10 -14.26
C GLN A 24 -7.60 -5.86 -14.68
N PRO A 25 -6.38 -6.07 -15.22
CA PRO A 25 -5.52 -4.96 -15.66
C PRO A 25 -6.18 -4.07 -16.74
N SER A 26 -7.11 -4.62 -17.52
CA SER A 26 -7.85 -3.90 -18.56
C SER A 26 -8.87 -2.88 -18.02
N MET A 27 -9.23 -2.93 -16.74
CA MET A 27 -10.12 -1.93 -16.13
C MET A 27 -9.44 -0.57 -15.94
N LEU A 28 -8.11 -0.54 -15.85
CA LEU A 28 -7.36 0.69 -15.63
C LEU A 28 -6.81 1.19 -16.96
N SER A 29 -7.21 2.41 -17.33
CA SER A 29 -6.50 3.13 -18.39
C SER A 29 -5.04 3.35 -18.00
N GLU A 30 -4.17 3.55 -18.99
CA GLU A 30 -2.74 3.77 -18.74
C GLU A 30 -2.49 4.95 -17.79
N GLN A 31 -3.26 6.04 -17.95
CA GLN A 31 -3.21 7.20 -17.06
C GLN A 31 -3.68 6.85 -15.64
N ALA A 32 -4.78 6.09 -15.50
CA ALA A 32 -5.27 5.64 -14.21
C ALA A 32 -4.29 4.69 -13.51
N SER A 33 -3.54 3.89 -14.28
CA SER A 33 -2.46 3.04 -13.73
C SER A 33 -1.37 3.90 -13.09
N ILE A 34 -0.92 4.97 -13.75
CA ILE A 34 0.12 5.87 -13.22
C ILE A 34 -0.39 6.66 -12.01
N PHE A 35 -1.58 7.26 -12.09
CA PHE A 35 -2.12 7.99 -10.93
C PHE A 35 -2.42 7.06 -9.75
N GLY A 36 -2.90 5.86 -10.02
CA GLY A 36 -3.18 4.86 -9.00
C GLY A 36 -1.94 4.45 -8.20
N VAL A 37 -0.76 4.38 -8.84
CA VAL A 37 0.48 4.06 -8.11
C VAL A 37 0.86 5.17 -7.14
N LEU A 38 0.66 6.43 -7.51
CA LEU A 38 0.94 7.57 -6.64
C LEU A 38 0.01 7.53 -5.41
N VAL A 39 -1.28 7.28 -5.64
CA VAL A 39 -2.26 7.12 -4.56
C VAL A 39 -1.87 5.95 -3.66
N ALA A 40 -1.49 4.80 -4.22
CA ALA A 40 -1.07 3.64 -3.45
C ALA A 40 0.21 3.91 -2.64
N PHE A 41 1.18 4.62 -3.22
CA PHE A 41 2.42 5.02 -2.55
C PHE A 41 2.17 5.96 -1.36
N PHE A 42 1.32 6.98 -1.54
CA PHE A 42 0.90 7.83 -0.43
C PHE A 42 0.12 7.06 0.64
N GLY A 43 -0.74 6.13 0.22
CA GLY A 43 -1.47 5.27 1.13
C GLY A 43 -0.52 4.43 1.99
N LEU A 44 0.46 3.79 1.37
CA LEU A 44 1.52 3.05 2.04
C LEU A 44 2.31 3.94 3.01
N HIS A 45 2.71 5.15 2.61
CA HIS A 45 3.38 6.10 3.51
C HIS A 45 2.58 6.37 4.79
N ILE A 46 1.28 6.68 4.65
CA ILE A 46 0.38 6.96 5.77
C ILE A 46 0.27 5.73 6.68
N SER A 47 0.12 4.53 6.10
CA SER A 47 0.06 3.26 6.84
C SER A 47 1.35 3.00 7.60
N LEU A 48 2.51 3.05 6.92
CA LEU A 48 3.82 2.75 7.50
C LEU A 48 4.20 3.73 8.63
N LYS A 49 3.84 5.02 8.50
CA LYS A 49 4.12 6.04 9.54
C LYS A 49 3.50 5.70 10.90
N ARG A 50 2.46 4.88 10.92
CA ARG A 50 1.79 4.43 12.15
C ARG A 50 2.55 3.34 12.90
N PHE A 51 3.41 2.58 12.21
CA PHE A 51 4.13 1.42 12.76
C PHE A 51 5.63 1.63 12.88
N ILE A 52 6.23 2.35 11.94
CA ILE A 52 7.67 2.46 11.81
C ILE A 52 8.12 3.80 12.35
N ASN A 53 8.71 3.78 13.55
CA ASN A 53 9.34 4.96 14.14
C ASN A 53 10.74 5.24 13.56
N ARG A 54 11.36 4.26 12.88
CA ARG A 54 12.69 4.43 12.27
C ARG A 54 12.57 5.01 10.85
N HIS A 55 12.94 6.27 10.69
CA HIS A 55 12.91 6.98 9.41
C HIS A 55 13.59 6.21 8.28
N THR A 56 14.77 5.64 8.52
CA THR A 56 15.52 4.88 7.50
C THR A 56 14.75 3.68 6.96
N LEU A 57 14.11 2.90 7.84
CA LEU A 57 13.34 1.71 7.44
C LEU A 57 12.08 2.12 6.66
N HIS A 58 11.43 3.20 7.09
CA HIS A 58 10.27 3.77 6.40
C HIS A 58 10.63 4.14 4.95
N VAL A 59 11.66 4.97 4.77
CA VAL A 59 12.08 5.43 3.44
C VAL A 59 12.55 4.26 2.57
N PHE A 60 13.24 3.29 3.17
CA PHE A 60 13.65 2.07 2.47
C PHE A 60 12.46 1.29 1.92
N LEU A 61 11.41 1.05 2.73
CA LEU A 61 10.22 0.33 2.25
C LEU A 61 9.48 1.08 1.14
N LEU A 62 9.41 2.41 1.22
CA LEU A 62 8.86 3.23 0.14
C LEU A 62 9.69 3.12 -1.13
N ALA A 63 11.01 3.23 -1.03
CA ALA A 63 11.92 3.08 -2.17
C ALA A 63 11.82 1.68 -2.80
N VAL A 64 11.74 0.63 -1.98
CA VAL A 64 11.52 -0.75 -2.43
C VAL A 64 10.18 -0.86 -3.15
N SER A 65 9.10 -0.30 -2.60
CA SER A 65 7.79 -0.31 -3.28
C SER A 65 7.83 0.39 -4.64
N ALA A 66 8.49 1.55 -4.74
CA ALA A 66 8.63 2.27 -6.00
C ALA A 66 9.45 1.44 -7.01
N GLY A 67 10.58 0.88 -6.60
CA GLY A 67 11.43 0.04 -7.44
C GLY A 67 10.72 -1.22 -7.94
N LEU A 68 9.96 -1.89 -7.07
CA LEU A 68 9.14 -3.05 -7.45
C LEU A 68 8.10 -2.68 -8.51
N PHE A 69 7.46 -1.51 -8.40
CA PHE A 69 6.52 -1.06 -9.43
C PHE A 69 7.21 -0.75 -10.75
N THR A 70 8.38 -0.09 -10.71
CA THR A 70 9.19 0.14 -11.90
C THR A 70 9.55 -1.18 -12.58
N PHE A 71 9.97 -2.21 -11.82
CA PHE A 71 10.27 -3.52 -12.38
C PHE A 71 9.03 -4.22 -12.93
N TYR A 72 7.89 -4.17 -12.24
CA TYR A 72 6.62 -4.67 -12.75
C TYR A 72 6.27 -4.10 -14.14
N ARG A 73 6.49 -2.80 -14.35
CA ARG A 73 6.19 -2.15 -15.64
C ARG A 73 7.27 -2.32 -16.71
N SER A 74 8.50 -2.62 -16.33
CA SER A 74 9.65 -2.64 -17.25
C SER A 74 10.01 -4.02 -17.77
N PHE A 75 9.73 -5.07 -17.00
CA PHE A 75 10.03 -6.45 -17.40
C PHE A 75 8.85 -7.11 -18.14
N ALA A 76 9.17 -7.94 -19.13
CA ALA A 76 8.16 -8.69 -19.90
C ALA A 76 7.32 -9.65 -19.04
N ASP A 77 7.94 -10.24 -18.00
CA ASP A 77 7.26 -11.01 -16.96
C ASP A 77 7.36 -10.27 -15.61
N GLY A 78 6.63 -9.16 -15.50
CA GLY A 78 6.58 -8.35 -14.30
C GLY A 78 5.76 -8.94 -13.14
N SER A 79 5.10 -10.09 -13.36
CA SER A 79 4.08 -10.65 -12.47
C SER A 79 4.60 -10.92 -11.05
N VAL A 80 5.83 -11.41 -10.94
CA VAL A 80 6.50 -11.66 -9.64
C VAL A 80 6.59 -10.38 -8.81
N PHE A 81 6.94 -9.25 -9.42
CA PHE A 81 7.04 -7.97 -8.71
C PHE A 81 5.66 -7.47 -8.26
N LEU A 82 4.62 -7.71 -9.06
CA LEU A 82 3.23 -7.40 -8.68
C LEU A 82 2.78 -8.22 -7.46
N PHE A 83 3.11 -9.52 -7.40
CA PHE A 83 2.79 -10.33 -6.22
C PHE A 83 3.50 -9.84 -4.95
N ILE A 84 4.76 -9.42 -5.07
CA ILE A 84 5.48 -8.83 -3.93
C ILE A 84 4.83 -7.50 -3.50
N LEU A 85 4.40 -6.67 -4.45
CA LEU A 85 3.67 -5.42 -4.15
C LEU A 85 2.34 -5.68 -3.44
N ILE A 86 1.56 -6.66 -3.91
CA ILE A 86 0.31 -7.09 -3.26
C ILE A 86 0.61 -7.55 -1.83
N GLY A 87 1.63 -8.39 -1.64
CA GLY A 87 2.05 -8.85 -0.33
C GLY A 87 2.44 -7.71 0.61
N LEU A 88 3.26 -6.77 0.14
CA LEU A 88 3.70 -5.60 0.91
C LEU A 88 2.52 -4.75 1.39
N HIS A 89 1.60 -4.43 0.47
CA HIS A 89 0.42 -3.61 0.79
C HIS A 89 -0.62 -4.37 1.62
N GLY A 90 -0.75 -5.68 1.41
CA GLY A 90 -1.60 -6.56 2.21
C GLY A 90 -1.12 -6.64 3.66
N VAL A 91 0.19 -6.81 3.88
CA VAL A 91 0.79 -6.77 5.23
C VAL A 91 0.58 -5.39 5.86
N ALA A 92 0.79 -4.30 5.12
CA ALA A 92 0.54 -2.96 5.63
C ALA A 92 -0.93 -2.75 6.05
N ALA A 93 -1.89 -3.23 5.26
CA ALA A 93 -3.32 -3.16 5.58
C ALA A 93 -3.68 -4.01 6.81
N LEU A 94 -3.15 -5.23 6.92
CA LEU A 94 -3.33 -6.08 8.09
C LEU A 94 -2.77 -5.43 9.35
N LEU A 95 -1.57 -4.85 9.29
CA LEU A 95 -0.99 -4.14 10.42
C LEU A 95 -1.88 -2.98 10.86
N VAL A 96 -2.37 -2.16 9.91
CA VAL A 96 -3.32 -1.08 10.21
C VAL A 96 -4.56 -1.63 10.91
N LEU A 97 -5.15 -2.71 10.41
CA LEU A 97 -6.30 -3.38 11.01
C LEU A 97 -6.01 -3.85 12.45
N MET A 98 -4.81 -4.36 12.73
CA MET A 98 -4.42 -4.78 14.09
C MET A 98 -4.26 -3.61 15.07
N THR A 99 -4.26 -2.36 14.59
CA THR A 99 -4.25 -1.17 15.45
C THR A 99 -5.63 -0.55 15.64
N ILE A 100 -6.68 -1.37 15.49
CA ILE A 100 -8.02 -1.00 15.93
C ILE A 100 -7.90 -0.48 17.37
N PRO A 101 -8.30 0.77 17.62
CA PRO A 101 -8.34 1.29 18.98
C PRO A 101 -9.41 0.50 19.74
N VAL A 102 -8.96 -0.47 20.55
CA VAL A 102 -9.80 -1.12 21.55
C VAL A 102 -10.22 -0.02 22.50
N GLY A 103 -11.51 0.28 22.56
CA GLY A 103 -12.03 1.36 23.39
C GLY A 103 -11.44 1.24 24.78
N SER A 104 -10.74 2.27 25.24
CA SER A 104 -10.50 2.42 26.67
C SER A 104 -11.86 2.37 27.32
N GLU A 105 -12.08 1.35 28.13
CA GLU A 105 -13.13 1.37 29.12
C GLU A 105 -13.04 2.70 29.88
N ARG A 106 -14.22 3.20 30.21
CA ARG A 106 -14.44 4.39 31.03
C ARG A 106 -13.55 4.35 32.27
N THR A 107 -12.86 5.45 32.55
CA THR A 107 -12.63 5.93 33.92
C THR A 107 -12.80 7.43 33.91
#